data_AF-A0A1J5IK30-F1
#
_entry.id   AF-A0A1J5IK30-F1
#
_cell.length_a   1.000
_cell.length_b   1.000
_cell.length_c   1.000
_cell.angle_alpha   90.00
_cell.angle_beta   90.00
_cell.angle_gamma   90.00
#
_symmetry.space_group_name_H-M   'P 1'
#
loop_
_entity.id
_entity.type
_entity.pdbx_description
1 polymer ?
#
loop_
_entity_poly.entity_id
_entity_poly.type
_entity_poly.pdbx_seq_one_letter_code
_entity_poly.pdbx_strand_id
1 'polypeptide(L)'
;MQFNISKPEPQNSPPEQTPSPLNPEPAAPAVPPDQVPNQPPRPSRDQTLYIRPKPHFESTHSGQVLKFEPKPYNPSPQAPASPPVIPPQAPVPPPAAQPQFPRAPSPAQRTPVHAPRPQTELPLPPAAAAPKELHPFDTMETPVLPKRAPRFTLAHISLALGLLGALLIVLGTLYLVFQPATPEYVDTSLAKADQTRQRDLHEIRDALKNYYQNNSQQYPVLTVTIDGANDPLSLELVPLYLKKMPVDADPSSPYYYASLTGKSFLLRARLSSGTLYEVTDETP
;
A
#
# COMPACT_ATOMS: atom_id res chain seq x y z
N MET A 1 -18.10 -27.22 -42.23
CA MET A 1 -16.74 -27.27 -41.64
C MET A 1 -16.79 -28.28 -40.50
N GLN A 2 -16.13 -29.43 -40.65
CA GLN A 2 -16.15 -30.52 -39.67
C GLN A 2 -14.99 -30.31 -38.68
N PHE A 3 -15.29 -30.21 -37.38
CA PHE A 3 -14.27 -30.08 -36.35
C PHE A 3 -13.89 -31.47 -35.82
N ASN A 4 -12.62 -31.79 -35.98
CA ASN A 4 -12.01 -33.05 -35.59
C ASN A 4 -11.72 -33.01 -34.08
N ILE A 5 -12.47 -33.76 -33.27
CA ILE A 5 -12.29 -33.83 -31.81
C ILE A 5 -11.22 -34.90 -31.54
N SER A 6 -10.00 -34.46 -31.27
CA SER A 6 -8.91 -35.35 -30.84
C SER A 6 -9.08 -35.74 -29.38
N LYS A 7 -9.01 -37.05 -29.15
CA LYS A 7 -9.15 -37.75 -27.87
C LYS A 7 -7.94 -37.45 -26.96
N PRO A 8 -8.10 -37.06 -25.69
CA PRO A 8 -6.98 -36.86 -24.79
C PRO A 8 -6.37 -38.20 -24.34
N GLU A 9 -5.05 -38.25 -24.36
CA GLU A 9 -4.19 -39.35 -23.94
C GLU A 9 -4.12 -39.41 -22.40
N PRO A 10 -4.15 -40.61 -21.77
CA PRO A 10 -4.08 -40.72 -20.32
C PRO A 10 -2.66 -40.44 -19.80
N GLN A 11 -2.52 -39.38 -19.01
CA GLN A 11 -1.28 -39.06 -18.30
C GLN A 11 -1.00 -40.08 -17.18
N ASN A 12 0.20 -40.65 -17.23
CA ASN A 12 0.79 -41.52 -16.21
C ASN A 12 0.83 -40.84 -14.83
N SER A 13 0.28 -41.51 -13.83
CA SER A 13 0.44 -41.14 -12.42
C SER A 13 1.85 -41.46 -11.93
N PRO A 14 2.52 -40.58 -11.18
CA PRO A 14 3.81 -40.88 -10.55
C PRO A 14 3.65 -41.85 -9.36
N PRO A 15 4.68 -42.67 -9.06
CA PRO A 15 4.60 -43.73 -8.05
C PRO A 15 4.55 -43.19 -6.62
N GLU A 16 3.77 -43.88 -5.78
CA GLU A 16 3.66 -43.69 -4.33
C GLU A 16 5.04 -43.69 -3.65
N GLN A 17 5.35 -42.60 -2.94
CA GLN A 17 6.48 -42.55 -2.01
C GLN A 17 6.05 -43.15 -0.67
N THR A 18 6.72 -44.24 -0.30
CA THR A 18 6.62 -44.89 1.01
C THR A 18 7.20 -43.99 2.10
N PRO A 19 6.49 -43.73 3.22
CA PRO A 19 7.05 -42.95 4.33
C PRO A 19 8.14 -43.74 5.07
N SER A 20 9.28 -43.08 5.29
CA SER A 20 10.40 -43.61 6.09
C SER A 20 10.05 -43.66 7.59
N PRO A 21 10.62 -44.62 8.34
CA PRO A 21 10.27 -44.85 9.74
C PRO A 21 10.80 -43.77 10.71
N LEU A 22 10.03 -43.58 11.77
CA LEU A 22 10.26 -42.74 12.95
C LEU A 22 11.67 -42.93 13.56
N ASN A 23 12.38 -41.84 13.76
CA ASN A 23 13.64 -41.79 14.50
C ASN A 23 13.33 -41.68 16.02
N PRO A 24 13.91 -42.51 16.91
CA PRO A 24 13.62 -42.45 18.34
C PRO A 24 14.29 -41.27 19.03
N GLU A 25 13.52 -40.68 19.95
CA GLU A 25 13.82 -39.54 20.81
C GLU A 25 14.98 -39.82 21.78
N PRO A 26 16.00 -38.94 21.88
CA PRO A 26 17.07 -39.09 22.87
C PRO A 26 16.61 -38.68 24.27
N ALA A 27 16.85 -39.57 25.23
CA ALA A 27 16.52 -39.42 26.65
C ALA A 27 17.18 -38.19 27.30
N ALA A 28 16.41 -37.48 28.13
CA ALA A 28 16.84 -36.32 28.89
C ALA A 28 17.83 -36.70 30.02
N PRO A 29 18.89 -35.90 30.26
CA PRO A 29 19.79 -36.09 31.40
C PRO A 29 19.17 -35.61 32.71
N ALA A 30 19.39 -36.40 33.77
CA ALA A 30 18.98 -36.13 35.14
C ALA A 30 19.69 -34.90 35.74
N VAL A 31 18.93 -34.04 36.42
CA VAL A 31 19.41 -32.86 37.15
C VAL A 31 19.66 -33.23 38.62
N PRO A 32 20.83 -32.91 39.21
CA PRO A 32 21.11 -33.16 40.63
C PRO A 32 20.41 -32.17 41.58
N PRO A 33 20.07 -32.58 42.82
CA PRO A 33 19.42 -31.72 43.80
C PRO A 33 20.48 -31.07 44.70
N ASP A 34 20.72 -29.77 44.54
CA ASP A 34 21.08 -28.86 45.63
C ASP A 34 21.41 -27.48 45.06
N GLN A 35 20.45 -26.57 45.14
CA GLN A 35 20.74 -25.14 45.20
C GLN A 35 19.56 -24.37 45.79
N VAL A 36 19.76 -23.94 47.03
CA VAL A 36 18.90 -23.06 47.82
C VAL A 36 18.77 -21.71 47.11
N PRO A 37 17.56 -21.18 46.86
CA PRO A 37 17.41 -19.91 46.18
C PRO A 37 17.59 -18.72 47.15
N ASN A 38 18.58 -17.88 46.85
CA ASN A 38 18.67 -16.52 47.40
C ASN A 38 17.50 -15.68 46.84
N GLN A 39 16.56 -15.31 47.71
CA GLN A 39 15.49 -14.36 47.39
C GLN A 39 16.05 -12.95 47.19
N PRO A 40 15.77 -12.28 46.06
CA PRO A 40 16.02 -10.85 45.93
C PRO A 40 14.96 -10.00 46.69
N PRO A 41 15.32 -8.79 47.15
CA PRO A 41 14.46 -7.94 47.97
C PRO A 41 13.23 -7.45 47.20
N ARG A 42 12.09 -7.42 47.90
CA ARG A 42 10.81 -6.88 47.40
C ARG A 42 10.94 -5.40 46.99
N PRO A 43 10.48 -5.00 45.78
CA PRO A 43 10.32 -3.60 45.45
C PRO A 43 9.11 -2.99 46.18
N SER A 44 9.32 -1.78 46.72
CA SER A 44 8.35 -0.97 47.43
C SER A 44 7.13 -0.62 46.57
N ARG A 45 5.96 -0.74 47.19
CA ARG A 45 4.68 -0.19 46.71
C ARG A 45 4.78 1.33 46.70
N ASP A 46 4.94 1.92 45.52
CA ASP A 46 4.50 3.29 45.21
C ASP A 46 4.53 3.48 43.69
N GLN A 47 3.47 3.04 43.01
CA GLN A 47 3.13 3.55 41.69
C GLN A 47 1.66 3.94 41.69
N THR A 48 1.47 5.25 41.79
CA THR A 48 0.22 5.97 41.60
C THR A 48 -0.32 5.70 40.20
N LEU A 49 -1.48 5.04 40.17
CA LEU A 49 -2.28 4.79 38.97
C LEU A 49 -2.78 6.13 38.41
N TYR A 50 -2.17 6.64 37.34
CA TYR A 50 -2.79 7.71 36.55
C TYR A 50 -3.85 7.09 35.62
N ILE A 51 -5.10 7.09 36.09
CA ILE A 51 -6.27 6.76 35.28
C ILE A 51 -6.50 7.93 34.32
N ARG A 52 -6.22 7.72 33.03
CA ARG A 52 -6.58 8.66 31.96
C ARG A 52 -8.11 8.60 31.76
N PRO A 53 -8.86 9.70 31.92
CA PRO A 53 -10.30 9.68 31.71
C PRO A 53 -10.63 9.47 30.23
N LYS A 54 -11.59 8.57 29.95
CA LYS A 54 -12.20 8.38 28.64
C LYS A 54 -12.97 9.66 28.25
N PRO A 55 -12.87 10.16 27.01
CA PRO A 55 -13.81 11.16 26.54
C PRO A 55 -15.19 10.52 26.33
N HIS A 56 -16.19 11.05 27.02
CA HIS A 56 -17.60 10.82 26.71
C HIS A 56 -17.90 11.44 25.35
N PHE A 57 -18.26 10.61 24.38
CA PHE A 57 -18.84 11.08 23.12
C PHE A 57 -20.36 10.97 23.27
N GLU A 58 -21.03 12.09 23.54
CA GLU A 58 -22.48 12.20 23.44
C GLU A 58 -22.86 12.21 21.95
N SER A 59 -23.37 11.08 21.45
CA SER A 59 -24.03 11.04 20.15
C SER A 59 -25.51 11.36 20.34
N THR A 60 -25.86 12.64 20.23
CA THR A 60 -27.25 13.07 20.04
C THR A 60 -27.55 13.05 18.55
N HIS A 61 -28.00 11.90 18.04
CA HIS A 61 -28.67 11.84 16.74
C HIS A 61 -30.12 11.39 16.89
N SER A 62 -30.96 12.41 16.66
CA SER A 62 -32.36 12.43 16.27
C SER A 62 -32.94 11.11 15.76
N GLY A 63 -34.14 10.82 16.25
CA GLY A 63 -34.84 9.57 15.99
C GLY A 63 -35.19 9.39 14.51
N GLN A 64 -34.74 8.26 13.97
CA GLN A 64 -35.49 7.55 12.95
C GLN A 64 -35.93 6.21 13.55
N VAL A 65 -37.25 6.06 13.72
CA VAL A 65 -37.88 4.79 14.08
C VAL A 65 -37.83 3.90 12.84
N LEU A 66 -36.75 3.15 12.67
CA LEU A 66 -36.70 2.05 11.72
C LEU A 66 -37.62 0.94 12.23
N LYS A 67 -38.72 0.73 11.51
CA LYS A 67 -39.68 -0.34 11.74
C LYS A 67 -39.02 -1.66 11.34
N PHE A 68 -38.43 -2.35 12.31
CA PHE A 68 -37.86 -3.68 12.10
C PHE A 68 -38.98 -4.71 11.92
N GLU A 69 -39.02 -5.31 10.73
CA GLU A 69 -39.83 -6.49 10.46
C GLU A 69 -39.14 -7.71 11.10
N PRO A 70 -39.76 -8.41 12.06
CA PRO A 70 -39.12 -9.56 12.70
C PRO A 70 -39.05 -10.73 11.72
N LYS A 71 -37.85 -11.06 11.27
CA LYS A 71 -37.60 -12.32 10.57
C LYS A 71 -37.89 -13.51 11.50
N PRO A 72 -38.46 -14.61 10.99
CA PRO A 72 -38.74 -15.80 11.79
C PRO A 72 -37.45 -16.34 12.42
N TYR A 73 -37.52 -16.56 13.72
CA TYR A 73 -36.49 -17.16 14.56
C TYR A 73 -36.14 -18.57 14.06
N ASN A 74 -34.87 -18.79 13.68
CA ASN A 74 -34.34 -20.11 13.37
C ASN A 74 -33.69 -20.68 14.64
N PRO A 75 -34.27 -21.68 15.31
CA PRO A 75 -33.67 -22.25 16.51
C PRO A 75 -32.45 -23.11 16.16
N SER A 76 -31.35 -22.79 16.84
CA SER A 76 -30.21 -23.66 17.19
C SER A 76 -29.05 -23.78 16.18
N PRO A 77 -28.01 -22.93 16.32
CA PRO A 77 -26.65 -23.40 16.13
C PRO A 77 -26.29 -24.33 17.32
N GLN A 78 -25.90 -25.57 17.01
CA GLN A 78 -25.28 -26.48 17.98
C GLN A 78 -24.14 -25.75 18.70
N ALA A 79 -24.12 -25.86 20.03
CA ALA A 79 -23.05 -25.31 20.85
C ALA A 79 -21.69 -25.84 20.35
N PRO A 80 -20.71 -24.97 20.10
CA PRO A 80 -19.36 -25.42 19.76
C PRO A 80 -18.82 -26.27 20.92
N ALA A 81 -18.20 -27.40 20.56
CA ALA A 81 -17.54 -28.28 21.51
C ALA A 81 -16.58 -27.47 22.41
N SER A 82 -16.58 -27.78 23.71
CA SER A 82 -15.73 -27.13 24.70
C SER A 82 -14.28 -27.14 24.23
N PRO A 83 -13.56 -26.00 24.26
CA PRO A 83 -12.16 -25.98 23.89
C PRO A 83 -11.37 -26.91 24.81
N PRO A 84 -10.32 -27.58 24.28
CA PRO A 84 -9.45 -28.42 25.10
C PRO A 84 -8.87 -27.58 26.25
N VAL A 85 -8.94 -28.12 27.45
CA VAL A 85 -8.32 -27.53 28.65
C VAL A 85 -6.82 -27.56 28.45
N ILE A 86 -6.24 -26.41 28.09
CA ILE A 86 -4.79 -26.25 27.97
C ILE A 86 -4.24 -26.23 29.40
N PRO A 87 -3.36 -27.17 29.78
CA PRO A 87 -2.73 -27.15 31.09
C PRO A 87 -1.91 -25.87 31.25
N PRO A 88 -1.84 -25.30 32.46
CA PRO A 88 -1.08 -24.09 32.72
C PRO A 88 0.38 -24.28 32.31
N GLN A 89 0.86 -23.46 31.37
CA GLN A 89 2.27 -23.43 30.98
C GLN A 89 3.11 -23.01 32.19
N ALA A 90 4.17 -23.77 32.45
CA ALA A 90 5.15 -23.44 33.47
C ALA A 90 5.73 -22.03 33.21
N PRO A 91 6.00 -21.25 34.26
CA PRO A 91 6.55 -19.91 34.11
C PRO A 91 7.88 -19.96 33.34
N VAL A 92 7.93 -19.22 32.22
CA VAL A 92 9.14 -19.04 31.44
C VAL A 92 10.20 -18.36 32.32
N PRO A 93 11.40 -18.94 32.47
CA PRO A 93 12.45 -18.32 33.27
C PRO A 93 12.83 -16.95 32.69
N PRO A 94 13.15 -15.96 33.54
CA PRO A 94 13.55 -14.65 33.08
C PRO A 94 14.82 -14.75 32.23
N PRO A 95 14.94 -13.96 31.15
CA PRO A 95 16.13 -13.95 30.31
C PRO A 95 17.36 -13.61 31.14
N ALA A 96 18.42 -14.41 30.98
CA ALA A 96 19.69 -14.21 31.66
C ALA A 96 20.20 -12.79 31.40
N ALA A 97 20.61 -12.11 32.48
CA ALA A 97 21.15 -10.76 32.43
C ALA A 97 22.32 -10.71 31.42
N GLN A 98 22.15 -9.93 30.35
CA GLN A 98 23.22 -9.73 29.39
C GLN A 98 24.36 -8.94 30.05
N PRO A 99 25.63 -9.35 29.86
CA PRO A 99 26.77 -8.63 30.38
C PRO A 99 26.82 -7.21 29.78
N GLN A 100 26.81 -6.20 30.66
CA GLN A 100 26.97 -4.81 30.26
C GLN A 100 28.42 -4.59 29.81
N PHE A 101 28.64 -4.49 28.50
CA PHE A 101 29.92 -4.05 27.96
C PHE A 101 30.09 -2.54 28.18
N PRO A 102 31.30 -2.08 28.58
CA PRO A 102 31.58 -0.66 28.73
C PRO A 102 31.41 0.07 27.39
N ARG A 103 30.57 1.12 27.39
CA ARG A 103 30.37 2.01 26.24
C ARG A 103 31.69 2.65 25.84
N ALA A 104 32.08 2.48 24.58
CA ALA A 104 33.19 3.21 23.97
C ALA A 104 32.88 4.72 23.94
N PRO A 105 33.89 5.59 24.13
CA PRO A 105 33.72 7.04 24.09
C PRO A 105 33.34 7.52 22.68
N SER A 106 32.34 8.41 22.61
CA SER A 106 31.86 9.06 21.39
C SER A 106 32.99 9.77 20.63
N PRO A 107 33.17 9.55 19.32
CA PRO A 107 34.09 10.33 18.52
C PRO A 107 33.57 11.77 18.37
N ALA A 108 34.43 12.69 18.78
CA ALA A 108 34.26 14.13 18.69
C ALA A 108 33.96 14.60 17.26
N GLN A 109 33.16 15.66 17.22
CA GLN A 109 32.76 16.47 16.09
C GLN A 109 33.95 16.77 15.15
N ARG A 110 33.87 16.29 13.90
CA ARG A 110 34.65 16.85 12.79
C ARG A 110 33.80 17.90 12.08
N THR A 111 34.26 19.14 12.19
CA THR A 111 33.85 20.29 11.39
C THR A 111 34.01 19.99 9.89
N PRO A 112 33.01 20.25 9.04
CA PRO A 112 33.17 20.17 7.60
C PRO A 112 33.91 21.41 7.11
N VAL A 113 35.14 21.21 6.64
CA VAL A 113 35.91 22.20 5.87
C VAL A 113 35.22 22.39 4.51
N HIS A 114 34.72 23.60 4.29
CA HIS A 114 34.21 24.06 3.01
C HIS A 114 35.32 24.00 1.95
N ALA A 115 35.23 23.07 1.00
CA ALA A 115 36.00 23.11 -0.23
C ALA A 115 35.18 23.87 -1.31
N PRO A 116 35.75 24.88 -1.98
CA PRO A 116 35.10 25.53 -3.12
C PRO A 116 35.07 24.57 -4.31
N ARG A 117 33.87 24.30 -4.82
CA ARG A 117 33.64 23.45 -5.99
C ARG A 117 34.00 24.25 -7.26
N PRO A 118 34.86 23.73 -8.16
CA PRO A 118 35.17 24.40 -9.42
C PRO A 118 33.93 24.43 -10.33
N GLN A 119 33.63 25.62 -10.85
CA GLN A 119 32.61 25.82 -11.86
C GLN A 119 33.05 25.11 -13.15
N THR A 120 32.34 24.05 -13.53
CA THR A 120 32.48 23.45 -14.85
C THR A 120 31.64 24.30 -15.80
N GLU A 121 32.31 25.09 -16.64
CA GLU A 121 31.73 25.75 -17.80
C GLU A 121 30.94 24.73 -18.63
N LEU A 122 29.65 25.01 -18.84
CA LEU A 122 28.87 24.33 -19.86
C LEU A 122 29.35 24.82 -21.24
N PRO A 123 29.70 23.92 -22.17
CA PRO A 123 29.97 24.32 -23.54
C PRO A 123 28.71 24.87 -24.20
N LEU A 124 28.84 26.06 -24.81
CA LEU A 124 27.81 26.67 -25.65
C LEU A 124 27.37 25.69 -26.75
N PRO A 125 26.06 25.60 -27.06
CA PRO A 125 25.60 24.90 -28.25
C PRO A 125 26.13 25.63 -29.51
N PRO A 126 26.62 24.90 -30.51
CA PRO A 126 27.06 25.49 -31.78
C PRO A 126 25.87 26.10 -32.52
N ALA A 127 26.04 27.35 -32.94
CA ALA A 127 25.18 28.04 -33.88
C ALA A 127 25.16 27.28 -35.22
N ALA A 128 24.09 26.52 -35.47
CA ALA A 128 23.89 25.81 -36.72
C ALA A 128 22.97 26.60 -37.65
N ALA A 129 23.60 27.36 -38.53
CA ALA A 129 23.29 27.52 -39.96
C ALA A 129 21.80 27.57 -40.40
N ALA A 130 21.31 28.79 -40.63
CA ALA A 130 20.65 29.10 -41.91
C ALA A 130 21.75 29.40 -42.96
N PRO A 131 21.52 29.43 -44.29
CA PRO A 131 20.29 29.23 -45.08
C PRO A 131 20.48 28.22 -46.25
N LYS A 132 19.38 27.74 -46.86
CA LYS A 132 19.45 27.26 -48.26
C LYS A 132 18.26 27.79 -49.06
N GLU A 133 18.65 28.65 -49.98
CA GLU A 133 18.05 29.14 -51.23
C GLU A 133 16.91 28.28 -51.80
N LEU A 134 15.75 28.88 -52.04
CA LEU A 134 15.34 29.46 -53.33
C LEU A 134 15.26 28.40 -54.43
N HIS A 135 14.12 27.71 -54.48
CA HIS A 135 13.61 27.15 -55.73
C HIS A 135 12.61 28.15 -56.34
N PRO A 136 12.84 28.65 -57.58
CA PRO A 136 11.79 29.27 -58.36
C PRO A 136 10.84 28.16 -58.82
N PHE A 137 9.73 27.96 -58.10
CA PHE A 137 8.66 27.11 -58.61
C PHE A 137 7.85 27.89 -59.64
N ASP A 138 7.82 27.31 -60.83
CA ASP A 138 7.00 27.67 -61.98
C ASP A 138 5.59 28.11 -61.57
N THR A 139 5.21 29.28 -62.08
CA THR A 139 3.87 29.84 -61.96
C THR A 139 2.92 29.00 -62.81
N MET A 140 2.39 27.92 -62.25
CA MET A 140 1.18 27.30 -62.82
C MET A 140 -0.01 28.20 -62.47
N GLU A 141 -0.67 28.66 -63.52
CA GLU A 141 -1.89 29.46 -63.47
C GLU A 141 -2.87 28.89 -62.46
N THR A 142 -3.08 29.63 -61.37
CA THR A 142 -4.12 29.32 -60.40
C THR A 142 -5.48 29.47 -61.08
N PRO A 143 -6.32 28.42 -61.14
CA PRO A 143 -7.71 28.59 -61.55
C PRO A 143 -8.33 29.63 -60.61
N VAL A 144 -8.79 30.74 -61.19
CA VAL A 144 -9.48 31.81 -60.48
C VAL A 144 -10.81 31.24 -59.98
N LEU A 145 -10.77 30.60 -58.82
CA LEU A 145 -11.96 30.09 -58.15
C LEU A 145 -12.83 31.32 -57.81
N PRO A 146 -14.09 31.36 -58.25
CA PRO A 146 -14.98 32.47 -57.94
C PRO A 146 -15.10 32.57 -56.42
N LYS A 147 -14.60 33.67 -55.88
CA LYS A 147 -14.59 34.05 -54.46
C LYS A 147 -16.02 34.31 -54.00
N ARG A 148 -16.83 33.25 -53.96
CA ARG A 148 -18.22 33.29 -53.51
C ARG A 148 -18.17 33.27 -51.98
N ALA A 149 -18.08 34.45 -51.38
CA ALA A 149 -18.10 34.60 -49.94
C ALA A 149 -19.37 33.89 -49.40
N PRO A 150 -19.25 32.90 -48.50
CA PRO A 150 -20.41 32.25 -47.93
C PRO A 150 -21.24 33.32 -47.22
N ARG A 151 -22.47 33.51 -47.69
CA ARG A 151 -23.44 34.39 -47.02
C ARG A 151 -23.93 33.64 -45.78
N PHE A 152 -23.15 33.70 -44.71
CA PHE A 152 -23.60 33.29 -43.39
C PHE A 152 -24.78 34.17 -43.00
N THR A 153 -25.99 33.64 -43.10
CA THR A 153 -27.16 34.35 -42.61
C THR A 153 -27.09 34.40 -41.08
N LEU A 154 -27.69 35.43 -40.49
CA LEU A 154 -27.70 35.65 -39.03
C LEU A 154 -28.21 34.42 -38.24
N ALA A 155 -29.07 33.61 -38.86
CA ALA A 155 -29.56 32.33 -38.33
C ALA A 155 -28.48 31.24 -38.19
N HIS A 156 -27.50 31.20 -39.08
CA HIS A 156 -26.39 30.24 -38.96
C HIS A 156 -25.45 30.62 -37.80
N ILE A 157 -25.28 31.92 -37.56
CA ILE A 157 -24.45 32.43 -36.46
C ILE A 157 -25.12 32.09 -35.11
N SER A 158 -26.44 32.31 -34.98
CA SER A 158 -27.17 31.97 -33.75
C SER A 158 -27.17 30.46 -33.47
N LEU A 159 -27.34 29.63 -34.50
CA LEU A 159 -27.22 28.17 -34.37
C LEU A 159 -25.82 27.76 -33.90
N ALA A 160 -24.77 28.32 -34.52
CA ALA A 160 -23.38 28.01 -34.17
C ALA A 160 -23.05 28.41 -32.73
N LEU A 161 -23.50 29.59 -32.27
CA LEU A 161 -23.35 30.03 -30.89
C LEU A 161 -24.11 29.12 -29.91
N GLY A 162 -25.32 28.68 -30.25
CA GLY A 162 -26.09 27.75 -29.44
C GLY A 162 -25.40 26.39 -29.29
N LEU A 163 -24.89 25.83 -30.39
CA LEU A 163 -24.13 24.57 -30.37
C LEU A 163 -22.82 24.69 -29.59
N LEU A 164 -22.09 25.81 -29.77
CA LEU A 164 -20.87 26.06 -29.00
C LEU A 164 -21.17 26.19 -27.50
N GLY A 165 -22.24 26.90 -27.13
CA GLY A 165 -22.68 27.01 -25.74
C GLY A 165 -23.03 25.65 -25.13
N ALA A 166 -23.81 24.83 -25.84
CA ALA A 166 -24.14 23.47 -25.39
C ALA A 166 -22.89 22.60 -25.21
N LEU A 167 -21.92 22.68 -26.14
CA LEU A 167 -20.67 21.94 -26.06
C LEU A 167 -19.82 22.36 -24.84
N LEU A 168 -19.73 23.66 -24.56
CA LEU A 168 -19.00 24.18 -23.39
C LEU A 168 -19.64 23.75 -22.07
N ILE A 169 -20.98 23.70 -22.01
CA ILE A 169 -21.69 23.20 -20.83
C ILE A 169 -21.36 21.71 -20.61
N VAL A 170 -21.41 20.90 -21.67
CA VAL A 170 -21.09 19.46 -21.58
C VAL A 170 -19.63 19.23 -21.17
N LEU A 171 -18.69 20.00 -21.72
CA LEU A 171 -17.28 19.93 -21.31
C LEU A 171 -17.09 20.37 -19.86
N GLY A 172 -17.79 21.43 -19.43
CA GLY A 172 -17.75 21.91 -18.05
C GLY A 172 -18.30 20.89 -17.05
N THR A 173 -19.42 20.24 -17.37
CA THR A 173 -19.99 19.19 -16.52
C THR A 173 -19.12 17.94 -16.51
N LEU A 174 -18.55 17.55 -17.66
CA LEU A 174 -17.55 16.48 -17.70
C LEU A 174 -16.35 16.82 -16.81
N TYR A 175 -15.80 18.03 -16.93
CA TYR A 175 -14.66 18.43 -16.12
C TYR A 175 -14.98 18.36 -14.62
N LEU A 176 -16.18 18.75 -14.21
CA LEU A 176 -16.60 18.76 -12.81
C LEU A 176 -16.85 17.34 -12.27
N VAL A 177 -17.46 16.46 -13.08
CA VAL A 177 -17.71 15.05 -12.70
C VAL A 177 -16.43 14.22 -12.71
N PHE A 178 -15.48 14.55 -13.59
CA PHE A 178 -14.20 13.86 -13.72
C PHE A 178 -13.05 14.54 -12.96
N GLN A 179 -13.31 15.50 -12.07
CA GLN A 179 -12.25 15.95 -11.15
C GLN A 179 -11.90 14.78 -10.23
N PRO A 180 -10.66 14.26 -10.25
CA PRO A 180 -10.24 13.25 -9.31
C PRO A 180 -10.27 13.90 -7.93
N ALA A 181 -11.29 13.58 -7.13
CA ALA A 181 -11.36 14.01 -5.74
C ALA A 181 -10.08 13.53 -5.05
N THR A 182 -9.28 14.46 -4.56
CA THR A 182 -8.15 14.10 -3.70
C THR A 182 -8.73 13.42 -2.48
N PRO A 183 -8.32 12.18 -2.16
CA PRO A 183 -8.86 11.48 -1.01
C PRO A 183 -8.59 12.27 0.26
N GLU A 184 -9.53 12.25 1.21
CA GLU A 184 -9.44 13.00 2.47
C GLU A 184 -8.20 12.63 3.31
N TYR A 185 -7.66 11.42 3.11
CA TYR A 185 -6.46 10.94 3.79
C TYR A 185 -5.15 11.52 3.21
N VAL A 186 -5.18 12.20 2.07
CA VAL A 186 -4.01 12.80 1.45
C VAL A 186 -3.86 14.24 1.93
N ASP A 187 -2.76 14.53 2.63
CA ASP A 187 -2.46 15.89 3.08
C ASP A 187 -1.93 16.74 1.90
N THR A 188 -2.80 17.61 1.39
CA THR A 188 -2.51 18.48 0.25
C THR A 188 -1.45 19.55 0.54
N SER A 189 -1.07 19.77 1.81
CA SER A 189 0.00 20.68 2.19
C SER A 189 1.41 20.08 1.98
N LEU A 190 1.50 18.75 1.83
CA LEU A 190 2.76 18.05 1.63
C LEU A 190 3.27 18.19 0.19
N ALA A 191 4.55 17.87 -0.02
CA ALA A 191 5.12 17.78 -1.35
C ALA A 191 4.39 16.71 -2.18
N LYS A 192 4.28 16.91 -3.51
CA LYS A 192 3.59 15.96 -4.40
C LYS A 192 4.08 14.52 -4.28
N ALA A 193 5.38 14.32 -4.05
CA ALA A 193 5.94 12.98 -3.84
C ALA A 193 5.37 12.32 -2.56
N ASP A 194 5.26 13.07 -1.46
CA ASP A 194 4.68 12.56 -0.21
C ASP A 194 3.17 12.32 -0.35
N GLN A 195 2.46 13.17 -1.10
CA GLN A 195 1.05 12.92 -1.44
C GLN A 195 0.88 11.61 -2.24
N THR A 196 1.78 11.34 -3.18
CA THR A 196 1.81 10.06 -3.92
C THR A 196 2.08 8.90 -2.98
N ARG A 197 3.07 8.98 -2.08
CA ARG A 197 3.35 7.93 -1.07
C ARG A 197 2.13 7.60 -0.23
N GLN A 198 1.39 8.61 0.22
CA GLN A 198 0.15 8.40 0.98
C GLN A 198 -0.89 7.67 0.12
N ARG A 199 -1.11 8.13 -1.12
CA ARG A 199 -2.04 7.47 -2.05
C ARG A 199 -1.66 6.01 -2.30
N ASP A 200 -0.39 5.74 -2.55
CA ASP A 200 0.14 4.41 -2.83
C ASP A 200 -0.07 3.47 -1.65
N LEU A 201 0.22 3.89 -0.41
CA LEU A 201 -0.05 3.06 0.77
C LEU A 201 -1.54 2.73 0.93
N HIS A 202 -2.42 3.66 0.61
CA HIS A 202 -3.86 3.43 0.66
C HIS A 202 -4.34 2.49 -0.45
N GLU A 203 -3.77 2.57 -1.65
CA GLU A 203 -4.03 1.63 -2.73
C GLU A 203 -3.60 0.21 -2.35
N ILE A 204 -2.41 0.05 -1.75
CA ILE A 204 -1.92 -1.24 -1.24
C ILE A 204 -2.81 -1.76 -0.10
N ARG A 205 -3.25 -0.88 0.82
CA ARG A 205 -4.18 -1.22 1.90
C ARG A 205 -5.50 -1.78 1.34
N ASP A 206 -6.08 -1.13 0.34
CA ASP A 206 -7.36 -1.56 -0.24
C ASP A 206 -7.22 -2.89 -0.99
N ALA A 207 -6.08 -3.13 -1.65
CA ALA A 207 -5.76 -4.43 -2.23
C ALA A 207 -5.60 -5.54 -1.17
N LEU A 208 -4.91 -5.24 -0.05
CA LEU A 208 -4.79 -6.16 1.09
C LEU A 208 -6.16 -6.52 1.67
N LYS A 209 -7.09 -5.58 1.74
CA LYS A 209 -8.47 -5.85 2.19
C LYS A 209 -9.20 -6.84 1.28
N ASN A 210 -9.05 -6.67 -0.03
CA ASN A 210 -9.61 -7.60 -1.00
C ASN A 210 -8.95 -8.99 -0.88
N TYR A 211 -7.63 -9.02 -0.68
CA TYR A 211 -6.91 -10.26 -0.39
C TYR A 211 -7.48 -10.96 0.85
N TYR A 212 -7.67 -10.23 1.96
CA TYR A 212 -8.20 -10.76 3.21
C TYR A 212 -9.59 -11.38 3.03
N GLN A 213 -10.47 -10.71 2.30
CA GLN A 213 -11.82 -11.19 2.02
C GLN A 213 -11.81 -12.51 1.22
N ASN A 214 -10.83 -12.70 0.34
CA ASN A 214 -10.75 -13.85 -0.54
C ASN A 214 -9.87 -14.99 -0.01
N ASN A 215 -9.02 -14.74 0.98
CA ASN A 215 -8.06 -15.71 1.53
C ASN A 215 -8.35 -16.01 3.00
N SER A 216 -9.52 -16.58 3.28
CA SER A 216 -9.89 -17.09 4.60
C SER A 216 -9.75 -16.08 5.74
N GLN A 217 -9.95 -14.78 5.47
CA GLN A 217 -9.82 -13.72 6.48
C GLN A 217 -8.42 -13.71 7.11
N GLN A 218 -7.39 -13.83 6.26
CA GLN A 218 -6.01 -13.74 6.68
C GLN A 218 -5.21 -12.86 5.69
N TYR A 219 -4.44 -11.93 6.22
CA TYR A 219 -3.43 -11.17 5.48
C TYR A 219 -2.16 -12.01 5.29
N PRO A 220 -1.34 -11.74 4.25
CA PRO A 220 -0.05 -12.41 4.07
C PRO A 220 0.82 -12.29 5.32
N VAL A 221 1.30 -13.42 5.87
CA VAL A 221 2.11 -13.41 7.11
C VAL A 221 3.58 -13.20 6.76
N LEU A 222 3.92 -11.96 6.41
CA LEU A 222 5.22 -11.58 5.89
C LEU A 222 5.74 -10.30 6.57
N THR A 223 7.04 -10.06 6.47
CA THR A 223 7.66 -8.77 6.80
C THR A 223 8.67 -8.46 5.69
N VAL A 224 8.41 -7.40 4.93
CA VAL A 224 9.13 -7.17 3.68
C VAL A 224 9.19 -5.68 3.33
N THR A 225 10.30 -5.30 2.69
CA THR A 225 10.44 -4.03 1.98
C THR A 225 9.94 -4.21 0.56
N ILE A 226 8.97 -3.39 0.15
CA ILE A 226 8.30 -3.52 -1.15
C ILE A 226 9.21 -2.94 -2.22
N ASP A 227 9.61 -3.76 -3.19
CA ASP A 227 10.49 -3.38 -4.29
C ASP A 227 9.73 -3.18 -5.61
N GLY A 228 8.48 -3.64 -5.67
CA GLY A 228 7.55 -3.41 -6.76
C GLY A 228 7.44 -4.52 -7.80
N ALA A 229 8.24 -5.58 -7.70
CA ALA A 229 8.22 -6.63 -8.71
C ALA A 229 8.50 -8.04 -8.18
N ASN A 230 9.54 -8.21 -7.34
CA ASN A 230 10.03 -9.53 -6.95
C ASN A 230 9.84 -9.82 -5.46
N ASP A 231 9.39 -8.83 -4.69
CA ASP A 231 9.09 -9.04 -3.29
C ASP A 231 7.87 -9.98 -3.13
N PRO A 232 7.86 -10.84 -2.09
CA PRO A 232 6.78 -11.80 -1.87
C PRO A 232 5.40 -11.16 -1.72
N LEU A 233 5.29 -9.92 -1.25
CA LEU A 233 4.00 -9.25 -1.17
C LEU A 233 3.49 -8.84 -2.56
N SER A 234 4.37 -8.36 -3.44
CA SER A 234 4.06 -8.08 -4.84
C SER A 234 3.54 -9.31 -5.57
N LEU A 235 4.13 -10.48 -5.34
CA LEU A 235 3.69 -11.74 -5.96
C LEU A 235 2.29 -12.19 -5.52
N GLU A 236 1.90 -11.87 -4.27
CA GLU A 236 0.57 -12.22 -3.73
C GLU A 236 -0.51 -11.22 -4.18
N LEU A 237 -0.15 -9.93 -4.33
CA LEU A 237 -1.12 -8.88 -4.66
C LEU A 237 -1.26 -8.64 -6.17
N VAL A 238 -0.20 -8.81 -6.95
CA VAL A 238 -0.18 -8.58 -8.40
C VAL A 238 -0.20 -9.92 -9.14
N PRO A 239 -1.06 -10.13 -10.16
CA PRO A 239 -2.00 -9.16 -10.76
C PRO A 239 -3.42 -9.22 -10.18
N LEU A 240 -3.65 -10.00 -9.12
CA LEU A 240 -5.00 -10.37 -8.67
C LEU A 240 -5.78 -9.21 -8.03
N TYR A 241 -5.11 -8.44 -7.18
CA TYR A 241 -5.71 -7.36 -6.38
C TYR A 241 -5.18 -5.98 -6.76
N LEU A 242 -4.00 -5.93 -7.38
CA LEU A 242 -3.37 -4.75 -7.95
C LEU A 242 -2.95 -5.00 -9.39
N LYS A 243 -3.08 -3.97 -10.23
CA LYS A 243 -2.62 -4.01 -11.61
C LYS A 243 -1.08 -4.02 -11.70
N LYS A 244 -0.44 -3.28 -10.81
CA LYS A 244 1.01 -3.17 -10.63
C LYS A 244 1.26 -2.72 -9.19
N MET A 245 2.35 -3.17 -8.58
CA MET A 245 2.76 -2.66 -7.27
C MET A 245 3.30 -1.22 -7.41
N PRO A 246 2.81 -0.25 -6.61
CA PRO A 246 3.38 1.08 -6.55
C PRO A 246 4.85 1.04 -6.09
N VAL A 247 5.67 1.90 -6.69
CA VAL A 247 7.11 2.03 -6.36
C VAL A 247 7.39 3.49 -6.09
N ASP A 248 8.02 3.76 -4.94
CA ASP A 248 8.47 5.10 -4.61
C ASP A 248 9.48 5.59 -5.67
N ALA A 249 9.35 6.84 -6.08
CA ALA A 249 10.31 7.45 -7.00
C ALA A 249 11.70 7.60 -6.36
N ASP A 250 11.78 7.64 -5.03
CA ASP A 250 13.01 7.67 -4.28
C ASP A 250 13.40 6.27 -3.77
N PRO A 251 14.43 5.63 -4.36
CA PRO A 251 14.85 4.28 -3.95
C PRO A 251 15.43 4.23 -2.53
N SER A 252 15.78 5.38 -1.93
CA SER A 252 16.28 5.44 -0.56
C SER A 252 15.16 5.39 0.50
N SER A 253 13.90 5.44 0.05
CA SER A 253 12.71 5.48 0.90
C SER A 253 11.67 4.43 0.46
N PRO A 254 12.01 3.13 0.48
CA PRO A 254 11.07 2.11 0.02
C PRO A 254 9.88 1.96 0.97
N TYR A 255 8.75 1.47 0.43
CA TYR A 255 7.61 1.10 1.25
C TYR A 255 7.92 -0.15 2.08
N TYR A 256 7.29 -0.26 3.24
CA TYR A 256 7.49 -1.38 4.15
C TYR A 256 6.16 -1.98 4.56
N TYR A 257 6.10 -3.30 4.58
CA TYR A 257 4.97 -4.09 5.03
C TYR A 257 5.39 -5.03 6.17
N ALA A 258 4.55 -5.11 7.20
CA ALA A 258 4.65 -6.15 8.21
C ALA A 258 3.26 -6.65 8.62
N SER A 259 3.10 -7.97 8.61
CA SER A 259 1.99 -8.64 9.25
C SER A 259 2.22 -8.70 10.76
N LEU A 260 1.21 -8.32 11.55
CA LEU A 260 1.33 -8.31 13.01
C LEU A 260 0.77 -9.59 13.62
N THR A 261 -0.42 -10.01 13.16
CA THR A 261 -1.14 -11.17 13.71
C THR A 261 -1.69 -12.11 12.64
N GLY A 262 -1.44 -11.81 11.35
CA GLY A 262 -2.18 -12.39 10.24
C GLY A 262 -3.59 -11.83 10.06
N LYS A 263 -4.16 -11.15 11.06
CA LYS A 263 -5.44 -10.41 10.96
C LYS A 263 -5.29 -8.90 10.99
N SER A 264 -4.08 -8.44 11.23
CA SER A 264 -3.71 -7.03 11.18
C SER A 264 -2.35 -6.87 10.52
N PHE A 265 -2.15 -5.71 9.92
CA PHE A 265 -0.91 -5.36 9.24
C PHE A 265 -0.55 -3.90 9.48
N LEU A 266 0.68 -3.60 9.10
CA LEU A 266 1.30 -2.29 9.16
C LEU A 266 1.96 -2.01 7.81
N LEU A 267 1.54 -0.93 7.17
CA LEU A 267 2.18 -0.33 6.01
C LEU A 267 2.88 0.96 6.42
N ARG A 268 4.09 1.18 5.93
CA ARG A 268 4.87 2.40 6.23
C ARG A 268 5.54 2.96 5.00
N ALA A 269 5.63 4.28 4.96
CA ALA A 269 6.47 5.04 4.04
C ALA A 269 7.23 6.11 4.83
N ARG A 270 8.46 6.43 4.41
CA ARG A 270 9.19 7.59 4.94
C ARG A 270 8.90 8.80 4.06
N LEU A 271 8.49 9.90 4.68
CA LEU A 271 8.22 11.15 3.98
C LEU A 271 9.52 11.94 3.78
N SER A 272 9.48 12.93 2.89
CA SER A 272 10.63 13.80 2.61
C SER A 272 11.15 14.57 3.83
N SER A 273 10.27 14.85 4.80
CA SER A 273 10.59 15.44 6.11
C SER A 273 11.39 14.49 7.04
N GLY A 274 11.48 13.22 6.68
CA GLY A 274 12.03 12.15 7.52
C GLY A 274 11.03 11.52 8.49
N THR A 275 9.80 12.05 8.58
CA THR A 275 8.73 11.45 9.39
C THR A 275 8.19 10.18 8.73
N LEU A 276 7.71 9.23 9.53
CA LEU A 276 7.04 8.04 9.01
C LEU A 276 5.53 8.30 8.87
N TYR A 277 4.99 7.93 7.73
CA TYR A 277 3.56 7.82 7.51
C TYR A 277 3.17 6.35 7.60
N GLU A 278 2.21 6.03 8.46
CA GLU A 278 1.84 4.66 8.79
C GLU A 278 0.35 4.45 8.54
N VAL A 279 0.02 3.33 7.90
CA VAL A 279 -1.35 2.87 7.67
C VAL A 279 -1.47 1.49 8.29
N THR A 280 -2.36 1.37 9.29
CA THR A 280 -2.67 0.10 9.93
C THR A 280 -4.13 -0.28 9.67
N ASP A 281 -4.40 -1.58 9.67
CA ASP A 281 -5.76 -2.09 9.77
C ASP A 281 -5.84 -3.12 10.88
N GLU A 282 -6.71 -2.85 11.85
CA GLU A 282 -7.09 -3.79 12.90
C GLU A 282 -8.51 -4.27 12.58
N THR A 283 -8.60 -5.26 11.71
CA THR A 283 -9.89 -5.88 11.41
C THR A 283 -10.26 -6.82 12.57
N PRO A 284 -11.40 -6.63 13.26
CA PRO A 284 -11.80 -7.44 14.41
C PRO A 284 -12.12 -8.90 14.04
#